data_AF-A0A8S8Z6J9-F1
#
_entry.id   AF-A0A8S8Z6J9-F1
#
_cell.length_a   1.000
_cell.length_b   1.000
_cell.length_c   1.000
_cell.angle_alpha   90.00
_cell.angle_beta   90.00
_cell.angle_gamma   90.00
#
_symmetry.space_group_name_H-M   'P 1'
#
loop_
_entity.id
_entity.type
_entity.pdbx_description
1 polymer ?
#
loop_
_entity_poly.entity_id
_entity_poly.type
_entity_poly.pdbx_seq_one_letter_code
_entity_poly.pdbx_strand_id
1 'polypeptide(L)'
;MHVPITEEVRAQSDALIDLLGDTVWDDLPVVDGMQPQTPGAAEMMLNMNWRPCMSVIGADGMPPIQTAGNVLRTNTDLKLSFRVPPGADSEAAISEVKRILGERPSLWCQGDIHPRCGVRRVPRPVLSPGAEKALSDAAIAISGLPPMTIWLGGKISPSWP
;
A
#
# COMPACT_ATOMS: atom_id res chain seq x y z
N MET A 1 -11.31 6.91 -2.34
CA MET A 1 -10.30 6.05 -1.65
C MET A 1 -9.37 6.82 -0.71
N HIS A 2 -9.36 8.16 -0.69
CA HIS A 2 -8.55 8.91 0.27
C HIS A 2 -9.28 9.00 1.61
N VAL A 3 -8.52 8.88 2.70
CA VAL A 3 -9.00 9.04 4.08
C VAL A 3 -8.20 10.17 4.72
N PRO A 4 -8.81 11.03 5.56
CA PRO A 4 -8.08 12.06 6.28
C PRO A 4 -6.92 11.48 7.08
N ILE A 5 -5.77 12.14 6.99
CA ILE A 5 -4.62 11.86 7.86
C ILE A 5 -4.81 12.75 9.08
N THR A 6 -5.12 12.15 10.23
CA THR A 6 -5.32 12.89 11.48
C THR A 6 -3.98 13.36 12.04
N GLU A 7 -4.03 14.34 12.94
CA GLU A 7 -2.84 14.82 13.65
C GLU A 7 -2.14 13.70 14.42
N GLU A 8 -2.91 12.78 15.01
CA GLU A 8 -2.40 11.59 15.68
C GLU A 8 -1.58 10.70 14.73
N VAL A 9 -2.09 10.46 13.51
CA VAL A 9 -1.38 9.65 12.50
C VAL A 9 -0.12 10.38 12.02
N ARG A 10 -0.15 11.72 11.89
CA ARG A 10 1.06 12.47 11.55
C ARG A 10 2.11 12.36 12.66
N ALA A 11 1.72 12.63 13.91
CA ALA A 11 2.62 12.51 15.06
C ALA A 11 3.22 11.11 15.20
N GLN A 12 2.45 10.05 14.94
CA GLN A 12 2.96 8.66 14.92
C GLN A 12 3.98 8.42 13.81
N SER A 13 3.76 9.02 12.62
CA SER A 13 4.70 8.91 11.51
C SER A 13 6.00 9.66 11.81
N ASP A 14 5.92 10.86 12.37
CA ASP A 14 7.09 11.67 12.69
C ASP A 14 7.92 11.01 13.80
N ALA A 15 7.28 10.53 14.87
CA ALA A 15 7.96 9.82 15.96
C ALA A 15 8.69 8.54 15.48
N LEU A 16 8.14 7.88 14.44
CA LEU A 16 8.76 6.69 13.86
C LEU A 16 10.02 7.06 13.04
N ILE A 17 10.00 8.18 12.34
CA ILE A 17 11.16 8.69 11.60
C ILE A 17 12.22 9.24 12.55
N ASP A 18 11.84 9.91 13.63
CA ASP A 18 12.79 10.37 14.65
C ASP A 18 13.62 9.21 15.22
N LEU A 19 13.04 8.01 15.31
CA LEU A 19 13.76 6.83 15.76
C LEU A 19 14.52 6.09 14.65
N LEU A 20 13.88 5.84 13.50
CA LEU A 20 14.49 5.09 12.40
C LEU A 20 15.56 5.91 11.66
N GLY A 21 15.51 7.23 11.77
CA GLY A 21 16.27 8.17 10.94
C GLY A 21 15.65 8.31 9.53
N ASP A 22 16.27 9.16 8.72
CA ASP A 22 15.89 9.39 7.32
C ASP A 22 16.30 8.22 6.38
N THR A 23 16.65 7.04 6.92
CA THR A 23 17.20 5.91 6.14
C THR A 23 16.15 5.14 5.33
N VAL A 24 14.85 5.47 5.48
CA VAL A 24 13.76 4.79 4.77
C VAL A 24 13.97 4.79 3.25
N TRP A 25 14.55 5.84 2.70
CA TRP A 25 14.91 5.91 1.28
C TRP A 25 16.21 5.18 0.97
N ASP A 26 17.22 5.35 1.82
CA ASP A 26 18.58 4.82 1.61
C ASP A 26 18.62 3.28 1.62
N ASP A 27 17.69 2.64 2.33
CA ASP A 27 17.56 1.18 2.38
C ASP A 27 16.87 0.59 1.13
N LEU A 28 16.29 1.42 0.25
CA LEU A 28 15.63 0.95 -0.96
C LEU A 28 16.65 0.75 -2.09
N PRO A 29 16.50 -0.31 -2.92
CA PRO A 29 17.40 -0.59 -4.05
C PRO A 29 17.09 0.35 -5.22
N VAL A 30 17.43 1.63 -5.07
CA VAL A 30 17.20 2.67 -6.08
C VAL A 30 18.40 2.80 -7.02
N VAL A 31 18.15 3.21 -8.26
CA VAL A 31 19.20 3.51 -9.23
C VAL A 31 19.72 4.93 -9.04
N ASP A 32 20.95 5.19 -9.48
CA ASP A 32 21.56 6.52 -9.40
C ASP A 32 20.69 7.60 -10.07
N GLY A 33 20.48 8.71 -9.34
CA GLY A 33 19.67 9.84 -9.80
C GLY A 33 18.15 9.65 -9.63
N MET A 34 17.70 8.48 -9.15
CA MET A 34 16.30 8.30 -8.77
C MET A 34 15.97 9.13 -7.53
N GLN A 35 14.79 9.75 -7.52
CA GLN A 35 14.29 10.54 -6.40
C GLN A 35 12.96 9.97 -5.91
N PRO A 36 12.63 10.15 -4.62
CA PRO A 36 11.33 9.73 -4.11
C PRO A 36 10.22 10.54 -4.79
N GLN A 37 9.10 9.88 -5.07
CA GLN A 37 7.91 10.55 -5.62
C GLN A 37 7.40 11.67 -4.70
N THR A 38 7.58 11.52 -3.39
CA THR A 38 7.25 12.54 -2.39
C THR A 38 8.46 12.73 -1.47
N PRO A 39 9.03 13.94 -1.39
CA PRO A 39 10.13 14.22 -0.48
C PRO A 39 9.74 14.07 1.00
N GLY A 40 10.69 13.61 1.83
CA GLY A 40 10.55 13.48 3.28
C GLY A 40 10.17 12.06 3.73
N ALA A 41 10.93 11.50 4.66
CA ALA A 41 10.75 10.12 5.11
C ALA A 41 9.37 9.88 5.78
N ALA A 42 8.86 10.88 6.52
CA ALA A 42 7.53 10.78 7.14
C ALA A 42 6.42 10.69 6.07
N GLU A 43 6.52 11.49 5.01
CA GLU A 43 5.57 11.47 3.91
C GLU A 43 5.67 10.17 3.08
N MET A 44 6.87 9.60 2.95
CA MET A 44 7.07 8.26 2.39
C MET A 44 6.39 7.17 3.25
N MET A 45 6.50 7.25 4.57
CA MET A 45 5.81 6.31 5.48
C MET A 45 4.29 6.39 5.36
N LEU A 46 3.75 7.60 5.23
CA LEU A 46 2.33 7.80 4.96
C LEU A 46 1.94 7.25 3.58
N ASN A 47 2.76 7.41 2.55
CA ASN A 47 2.52 6.84 1.23
C ASN A 47 2.45 5.30 1.24
N MET A 48 3.35 4.65 1.99
CA MET A 48 3.41 3.19 2.07
C MET A 48 2.26 2.58 2.86
N ASN A 49 1.73 3.31 3.86
CA ASN A 49 0.85 2.70 4.87
C ASN A 49 -0.55 3.31 4.93
N TRP A 50 -0.71 4.60 4.63
CA TRP A 50 -1.94 5.35 4.86
C TRP A 50 -2.59 5.91 3.60
N ARG A 51 -1.82 6.18 2.54
CA ARG A 51 -2.37 6.66 1.27
C ARG A 51 -2.73 5.50 0.34
N PRO A 52 -3.76 5.68 -0.52
CA PRO A 52 -4.05 4.66 -1.53
C PRO A 52 -2.93 4.65 -2.57
N CYS A 53 -2.54 3.46 -3.01
CA CYS A 53 -1.62 3.31 -4.14
C CYS A 53 -2.09 2.20 -5.08
N MET A 54 -1.70 2.32 -6.34
CA MET A 54 -1.97 1.34 -7.38
C MET A 54 -0.66 0.92 -8.02
N SER A 55 -0.51 -0.38 -8.28
CA SER A 55 0.65 -0.93 -8.96
C SER A 55 0.23 -1.97 -9.97
N VAL A 56 0.88 -1.98 -11.13
CA VAL A 56 0.82 -3.09 -12.08
C VAL A 56 1.74 -4.19 -11.56
N ILE A 57 1.19 -5.35 -11.23
CA ILE A 57 1.91 -6.49 -10.63
C ILE A 57 2.03 -7.68 -11.58
N GLY A 58 1.60 -7.52 -12.83
CA GLY A 58 1.70 -8.53 -13.87
C GLY A 58 1.10 -8.01 -15.17
N ALA A 59 1.60 -8.52 -16.29
CA ALA A 59 1.11 -8.16 -17.60
C ALA A 59 1.27 -9.34 -18.57
N ASP A 60 0.25 -9.58 -19.40
CA ASP A 60 0.23 -10.59 -20.47
C ASP A 60 -0.20 -9.95 -21.81
N GLY A 61 -0.05 -10.70 -22.91
CA GLY A 61 -0.39 -10.23 -24.26
C GLY A 61 0.66 -9.32 -24.92
N MET A 62 1.78 -9.07 -24.24
CA MET A 62 2.93 -8.36 -24.81
C MET A 62 4.02 -9.36 -25.23
N PRO A 63 4.45 -9.40 -26.51
CA PRO A 63 5.54 -10.26 -26.92
C PRO A 63 6.88 -9.78 -26.32
N PRO A 64 7.81 -10.69 -26.01
CA PRO A 64 9.19 -10.33 -25.68
C PRO A 64 9.82 -9.46 -26.76
N ILE A 65 10.71 -8.54 -26.37
CA ILE A 65 11.38 -7.60 -27.30
C ILE A 65 12.07 -8.35 -28.46
N GLN A 66 12.63 -9.52 -28.18
CA GLN A 66 13.35 -10.34 -29.15
C GLN A 66 12.46 -10.90 -30.26
N THR A 67 11.15 -11.04 -30.02
CA THR A 67 10.17 -11.58 -30.98
C THR A 67 9.12 -10.55 -31.40
N ALA A 68 9.12 -9.38 -30.77
CA ALA A 68 8.22 -8.29 -31.11
C ALA A 68 8.51 -7.77 -32.53
N GLY A 69 7.50 -7.80 -33.38
CA GLY A 69 7.51 -7.21 -34.72
C GLY A 69 6.63 -5.97 -34.82
N ASN A 70 6.47 -5.43 -36.04
CA ASN A 70 5.66 -4.23 -36.31
C ASN A 70 4.16 -4.53 -36.50
N VAL A 71 3.62 -5.51 -35.77
CA VAL A 71 2.23 -5.96 -35.90
C VAL A 71 1.39 -5.43 -34.73
N LEU A 72 0.12 -5.14 -35.00
CA LEU A 72 -0.84 -4.77 -33.97
C LEU A 72 -1.05 -5.92 -32.98
N ARG A 73 -0.98 -5.61 -31.69
CA ARG A 73 -1.29 -6.58 -30.62
C ARG A 73 -2.78 -6.85 -30.57
N THR A 74 -3.15 -8.11 -30.37
CA THR A 74 -4.54 -8.56 -30.26
C THR A 74 -5.18 -8.15 -28.92
N ASN A 75 -4.41 -8.18 -27.84
CA ASN A 75 -4.83 -7.80 -26.50
C ASN A 75 -3.65 -7.35 -25.64
N THR A 76 -3.94 -6.86 -24.44
CA THR A 76 -2.96 -6.61 -23.37
C THR A 76 -3.70 -6.76 -22.06
N ASP A 77 -3.26 -7.70 -21.24
CA ASP A 77 -3.87 -7.98 -19.95
C ASP A 77 -2.98 -7.40 -18.86
N LEU A 78 -3.56 -6.69 -17.90
CA LEU A 78 -2.84 -6.12 -16.77
C LEU A 78 -3.43 -6.61 -15.45
N LYS A 79 -2.56 -7.07 -14.55
CA LYS A 79 -2.94 -7.38 -13.17
C LYS A 79 -2.64 -6.16 -12.30
N LEU A 80 -3.70 -5.50 -11.84
CA LEU A 80 -3.61 -4.33 -10.97
C LEU A 80 -3.73 -4.74 -9.49
N SER A 81 -2.90 -4.15 -8.66
CA SER A 81 -2.93 -4.27 -7.21
C SER A 81 -3.21 -2.91 -6.60
N PHE A 82 -4.23 -2.84 -5.74
CA PHE A 82 -4.59 -1.62 -5.03
C PHE A 82 -4.33 -1.79 -3.53
N ARG A 83 -3.63 -0.82 -2.94
CA ARG A 83 -3.58 -0.65 -1.48
C ARG A 83 -4.70 0.30 -1.07
N VAL A 84 -5.51 -0.15 -0.12
CA VAL A 84 -6.63 0.62 0.42
C VAL A 84 -6.27 1.12 1.82
N PRO A 85 -6.37 2.43 2.10
CA PRO A 85 -6.13 3.00 3.42
C PRO A 85 -7.00 2.39 4.52
N PRO A 86 -6.52 2.39 5.78
CA PRO A 86 -7.38 2.13 6.93
C PRO A 86 -8.57 3.10 6.95
N GLY A 87 -9.78 2.58 7.16
CA GLY A 87 -11.01 3.39 7.20
C GLY A 87 -11.66 3.67 5.85
N ALA A 88 -11.02 3.35 4.72
CA ALA A 88 -11.67 3.38 3.42
C ALA A 88 -12.51 2.12 3.18
N ASP A 89 -13.68 2.29 2.54
CA ASP A 89 -14.51 1.18 2.10
C ASP A 89 -13.90 0.49 0.88
N SER A 90 -13.41 -0.74 1.07
CA SER A 90 -12.80 -1.56 0.03
C SER A 90 -13.79 -2.05 -1.03
N GLU A 91 -15.06 -2.27 -0.67
CA GLU A 91 -16.08 -2.75 -1.61
C GLU A 91 -16.54 -1.62 -2.52
N ALA A 92 -16.77 -0.44 -1.94
CA ALA A 92 -17.02 0.78 -2.71
C ALA A 92 -15.84 1.11 -3.64
N ALA A 93 -14.60 0.97 -3.15
CA ALA A 93 -13.40 1.17 -3.97
C ALA A 93 -13.33 0.21 -5.17
N ILE A 94 -13.58 -1.10 -4.96
CA ILE A 94 -13.60 -2.08 -6.05
C ILE A 94 -14.71 -1.78 -7.05
N SER A 95 -15.89 -1.41 -6.57
CA SER A 95 -17.04 -1.09 -7.42
C SER A 95 -16.76 0.13 -8.30
N GLU A 96 -16.12 1.15 -7.73
CA GLU A 96 -15.73 2.35 -8.46
C GLU A 96 -14.61 2.09 -9.46
N VAL A 97 -13.61 1.28 -9.11
CA VAL A 97 -12.57 0.86 -10.06
C VAL A 97 -13.18 0.10 -11.23
N LYS A 98 -14.12 -0.82 -10.99
CA LYS A 98 -14.85 -1.51 -12.06
C LYS A 98 -15.64 -0.56 -12.93
N ARG A 99 -16.32 0.42 -12.32
CA ARG A 99 -17.08 1.43 -13.05
C ARG A 99 -16.15 2.23 -13.96
N ILE A 100 -15.08 2.81 -13.41
CA ILE A 100 -14.12 3.63 -14.17
C ILE A 100 -13.43 2.84 -15.28
N LEU A 101 -12.97 1.62 -15.00
CA LEU A 101 -12.27 0.81 -15.99
C LEU A 101 -13.23 0.14 -16.99
N GLY A 102 -14.50 -0.05 -16.62
CA GLY A 102 -15.55 -0.61 -17.47
C GLY A 102 -16.27 0.46 -18.31
N GLU A 103 -16.24 1.72 -17.88
CA GLU A 103 -16.63 2.89 -18.68
C GLU A 103 -15.60 3.07 -19.79
N ARG A 104 -15.93 2.51 -20.96
CA ARG A 104 -15.08 2.45 -22.14
C ARG A 104 -14.38 3.78 -22.44
N PRO A 105 -13.04 3.83 -22.39
CA PRO A 105 -12.31 4.93 -22.98
C PRO A 105 -12.25 4.68 -24.49
N SER A 106 -13.20 5.22 -25.24
CA SER A 106 -13.33 5.18 -26.71
C SER A 106 -13.80 3.85 -27.36
N LEU A 107 -14.43 3.98 -28.53
CA LEU A 107 -15.29 3.02 -29.24
C LEU A 107 -14.67 1.67 -29.65
N TRP A 108 -13.39 1.41 -29.39
CA TRP A 108 -12.64 0.31 -30.02
C TRP A 108 -12.00 -0.69 -29.05
N CYS A 109 -12.32 -0.60 -27.76
CA CYS A 109 -11.83 -1.54 -26.75
C CYS A 109 -12.99 -2.34 -26.12
N GLN A 110 -12.90 -3.67 -26.19
CA GLN A 110 -13.61 -4.58 -25.28
C GLN A 110 -12.64 -4.90 -24.15
N GLY A 111 -13.03 -4.61 -22.91
CA GLY A 111 -12.22 -4.90 -21.73
C GLY A 111 -13.03 -5.75 -20.76
N ASP A 112 -12.44 -6.84 -20.30
CA ASP A 112 -12.99 -7.72 -19.28
C ASP A 112 -12.24 -7.52 -17.96
N ILE A 113 -12.96 -7.32 -16.86
CA ILE A 113 -12.38 -7.06 -15.53
C ILE A 113 -12.72 -8.20 -14.57
N HIS A 114 -11.70 -8.87 -14.07
CA HIS A 114 -11.83 -9.97 -13.12
C HIS A 114 -11.24 -9.61 -11.73
N PRO A 115 -12.06 -9.18 -10.76
CA PRO A 115 -11.58 -8.86 -9.41
C PRO A 115 -11.18 -10.14 -8.66
N ARG A 116 -9.95 -10.17 -8.15
CA ARG A 116 -9.45 -11.27 -7.30
C ARG A 116 -9.25 -10.76 -5.87
N CYS A 117 -10.34 -10.79 -5.08
CA CYS A 117 -10.36 -10.60 -3.62
C CYS A 117 -10.00 -9.20 -3.09
N GLY A 118 -10.98 -8.54 -2.45
CA GLY A 118 -10.75 -7.46 -1.49
C GLY A 118 -10.55 -8.06 -0.10
N VAL A 119 -9.43 -7.73 0.56
CA VAL A 119 -9.20 -8.12 1.96
C VAL A 119 -9.31 -6.85 2.80
N ARG A 120 -10.24 -6.85 3.74
CA ARG A 120 -10.42 -5.74 4.68
C ARG A 120 -9.22 -5.70 5.63
N ARG A 121 -8.62 -4.53 5.81
CA ARG A 121 -7.63 -4.31 6.88
C ARG A 121 -8.30 -4.55 8.24
N VAL A 122 -7.59 -5.22 9.14
CA VAL A 122 -8.03 -5.40 10.52
C VAL A 122 -7.54 -4.19 11.33
N PRO A 123 -8.44 -3.41 11.98
CA PRO A 123 -8.02 -2.31 12.83
C PRO A 123 -7.26 -2.84 14.05
N ARG A 124 -6.43 -1.98 14.67
CA ARG A 124 -5.81 -2.29 15.95
C ARG A 124 -6.92 -2.61 16.97
N PRO A 125 -6.85 -3.73 17.71
CA PRO A 125 -7.80 -3.99 18.78
C PRO A 125 -7.63 -2.94 19.90
N VAL A 126 -8.75 -2.51 20.49
CA VAL A 126 -8.72 -1.67 21.69
C VAL A 126 -8.18 -2.53 22.83
N LEU A 127 -7.06 -2.10 23.41
CA LEU A 127 -6.42 -2.80 24.52
C LEU A 127 -7.02 -2.31 25.85
N SER A 128 -7.06 -3.19 26.84
CA SER A 128 -7.40 -2.76 28.21
C SER A 128 -6.23 -1.97 28.81
N PRO A 129 -6.47 -1.06 29.77
CA PRO A 129 -5.39 -0.31 30.42
C PRO A 129 -4.29 -1.21 31.02
N GLY A 130 -4.68 -2.39 31.52
CA GLY A 130 -3.74 -3.39 32.02
C GLY A 130 -2.87 -4.01 30.92
N ALA A 131 -3.45 -4.29 29.75
CA ALA A 131 -2.71 -4.81 28.61
C ALA A 131 -1.75 -3.75 28.01
N GLU A 132 -2.17 -2.49 27.93
CA GLU A 132 -1.31 -1.39 27.49
C GLU A 132 -0.12 -1.19 28.43
N LYS A 133 -0.37 -1.19 29.74
CA LYS A 133 0.70 -1.09 30.75
C LYS A 133 1.67 -2.27 30.65
N ALA A 134 1.16 -3.50 30.55
CA ALA A 134 2.00 -4.69 30.44
C ALA A 134 2.89 -4.67 29.18
N LEU A 135 2.34 -4.23 28.05
CA LEU A 135 3.11 -4.04 26.81
C LEU A 135 4.19 -2.97 26.97
N SER A 136 3.86 -1.86 27.64
CA SER A 136 4.80 -0.77 27.89
C SER A 136 5.95 -1.21 28.80
N ASP A 137 5.62 -1.85 29.94
CA ASP A 137 6.61 -2.35 30.89
C ASP A 137 7.54 -3.37 30.23
N ALA A 138 7.00 -4.29 29.41
CA ALA A 138 7.78 -5.28 28.70
C ALA A 138 8.71 -4.68 27.63
N ALA A 139 8.22 -3.71 26.86
CA ALA A 139 9.03 -3.01 25.85
C ALA A 139 10.22 -2.29 26.51
N ILE A 140 9.96 -1.52 27.57
CA ILE A 140 11.00 -0.80 28.31
C ILE A 140 11.99 -1.77 28.94
N ALA A 141 11.52 -2.89 29.51
CA ALA A 141 12.41 -3.88 30.11
C ALA A 141 13.35 -4.55 29.09
N ILE A 142 12.92 -4.73 27.84
CA ILE A 142 13.69 -5.42 26.80
C ILE A 142 14.61 -4.45 26.03
N SER A 143 14.10 -3.28 25.63
CA SER A 143 14.81 -2.36 24.74
C SER A 143 15.24 -1.04 25.39
N GLY A 144 14.73 -0.73 26.59
CA GLY A 144 14.90 0.58 27.22
C GLY A 144 14.01 1.69 26.62
N LEU A 145 13.17 1.35 25.64
CA LEU A 145 12.33 2.31 24.91
C LEU A 145 10.83 1.96 25.06
N PRO A 146 9.93 2.96 25.03
CA PRO A 146 8.49 2.71 25.03
C PRO A 146 8.05 2.00 23.74
N PRO A 147 6.92 1.26 23.77
CA PRO A 147 6.40 0.59 22.59
C PRO A 147 5.92 1.62 21.57
N MET A 148 6.20 1.38 20.30
CA MET A 148 5.73 2.24 19.21
C MET A 148 4.65 1.57 18.39
N THR A 149 3.84 2.41 17.74
CA THR A 149 2.86 1.97 16.77
C THR A 149 3.49 2.03 15.39
N ILE A 150 3.50 0.89 14.69
CA ILE A 150 3.82 0.84 13.27
C ILE A 150 2.60 0.37 12.50
N TRP A 151 2.48 0.85 11.27
CA TRP A 151 1.50 0.33 10.33
C TRP A 151 2.19 -0.56 9.31
N LEU A 152 1.53 -1.67 8.98
CA LEU A 152 2.02 -2.57 7.96
C LEU A 152 1.15 -2.42 6.71
N GLY A 153 1.76 -1.92 5.62
CA GLY A 153 1.20 -1.81 4.26
C GLY A 153 0.67 -3.13 3.68
N GLY A 154 1.18 -4.25 4.19
CA GLY A 154 0.90 -5.61 3.75
C GLY A 154 -0.49 -6.15 4.14
N LYS A 155 -0.83 -7.31 3.58
CA LYS A 155 -1.98 -8.11 4.03
C LYS A 155 -1.46 -9.17 4.98
N ILE A 156 -2.10 -9.36 6.13
CA ILE A 156 -1.92 -10.56 6.95
C ILE A 156 -3.06 -11.51 6.53
N SER A 157 -2.76 -12.51 5.71
CA SER A 157 -3.74 -13.56 5.40
C SER A 157 -3.79 -14.56 6.56
N PRO A 158 -4.98 -14.94 7.06
CA PRO A 158 -5.09 -16.02 8.06
C PRO A 158 -4.72 -17.40 7.49
N SER A 159 -4.56 -17.52 6.17
CA SER A 159 -3.91 -18.66 5.54
C SER A 159 -2.40 -18.43 5.45
N TRP A 160 -1.67 -19.02 6.37
CA TRP A 160 -0.32 -19.52 6.13
C TRP A 160 -0.42 -21.05 5.89
N PRO A 161 0.45 -21.64 5.07
CA PRO A 161 0.50 -23.09 4.82
C PRO A 161 0.74 -23.90 6.10
#